data_AF-A0A447U6R0-F1
#
_entry.id   AF-A0A447U6R0-F1
#
_cell.length_a   1.000
_cell.length_b   1.000
_cell.length_c   1.000
_cell.angle_alpha   90.00
_cell.angle_beta   90.00
_cell.angle_gamma   90.00
#
_symmetry.space_group_name_H-M   'P 1'
#
loop_
_entity.id
_entity.type
_entity.pdbx_description
1 polymer ?
#
loop_
_entity_poly.entity_id
_entity_poly.type
_entity_poly.pdbx_seq_one_letter_code
_entity_poly.pdbx_strand_id
1 'polypeptide(L)'
;MWSCLALYVVFLTALELRQELWGLVLVAAGFIVLARRVIVSVDWTLLLVFMAMFIDVHLLTQLPALQGVFNQVGALSHLGLWLTAIGLSQVISNVPSTILLLNYVPASTLLAWAVNIGGFGLLPGSLANLIALRMANDRRIWWRFHFYSLPMLAWAALVGYGLLQLMP
;
A
#
# COMPACT_ATOMS: atom_id res chain seq x y z
N MET A 1 -10.60 17.11 17.07
CA MET A 1 -9.56 16.08 17.27
C MET A 1 -10.05 14.98 18.20
N TRP A 2 -10.42 15.29 19.46
CA TRP A 2 -10.92 14.31 20.43
C TRP A 2 -12.17 13.52 19.98
N SER A 3 -13.13 14.18 19.34
CA SER A 3 -14.32 13.49 18.80
C SER A 3 -13.96 12.46 17.72
N CYS A 4 -12.98 12.76 16.86
CA CYS A 4 -12.49 11.82 15.85
C CYS A 4 -11.80 10.61 16.51
N LEU A 5 -10.99 10.87 17.53
CA LEU A 5 -10.31 9.80 18.29
C LEU A 5 -11.34 8.89 18.97
N ALA A 6 -12.37 9.46 19.61
CA ALA A 6 -13.43 8.70 20.25
C ALA A 6 -14.21 7.84 19.25
N LEU A 7 -14.66 8.43 18.13
CA LEU A 7 -15.36 7.69 17.07
C LEU A 7 -14.46 6.60 16.46
N TYR A 8 -13.16 6.84 16.35
CA TYR A 8 -12.20 5.85 15.88
C TYR A 8 -12.08 4.65 16.84
N VAL A 9 -11.97 4.89 18.15
CA VAL A 9 -11.97 3.81 19.15
C VAL A 9 -13.28 3.02 19.11
N VAL A 10 -14.43 3.70 19.01
CA VAL A 10 -15.74 3.03 18.89
C VAL A 10 -15.82 2.18 17.61
N PHE A 11 -15.25 2.66 16.51
CA PHE A 11 -15.19 1.88 15.28
C PHE A 11 -14.33 0.62 15.44
N LEU A 12 -13.14 0.75 16.03
CA LEU A 12 -12.24 -0.38 16.26
C LEU A 12 -12.88 -1.45 17.14
N THR A 13 -13.56 -1.05 18.22
CA THR A 13 -14.25 -2.01 19.09
C THR A 13 -15.42 -2.70 18.37
N ALA A 14 -16.19 -1.96 17.55
CA ALA A 14 -17.23 -2.56 16.73
C ALA A 14 -16.67 -3.56 15.71
N LEU A 15 -15.49 -3.27 15.15
CA LEU A 15 -14.79 -4.15 14.20
C LEU A 15 -14.30 -5.43 14.88
N GLU A 16 -13.72 -5.34 16.07
CA GLU A 16 -13.34 -6.52 16.88
C GLU A 16 -14.55 -7.39 17.25
N LEU A 17 -15.73 -6.77 17.45
CA LEU A 17 -16.98 -7.46 17.73
C LEU A 17 -17.72 -7.99 16.49
N ARG A 18 -17.12 -7.90 15.28
CA ARG A 18 -17.75 -8.26 13.99
C ARG A 18 -19.07 -7.53 13.71
N GLN A 19 -19.14 -6.27 14.11
CA GLN A 19 -20.27 -5.36 13.88
C GLN A 19 -19.82 -4.18 12.99
N GLU A 20 -19.01 -4.45 11.97
CA GLU A 20 -18.35 -3.43 11.15
C GLU A 20 -19.33 -2.47 10.47
N LEU A 21 -20.47 -2.97 9.98
CA LEU A 21 -21.51 -2.15 9.35
C LEU A 21 -22.15 -1.19 10.35
N TRP A 22 -22.45 -1.65 11.56
CA TRP A 22 -23.03 -0.81 12.61
C TRP A 22 -22.03 0.21 13.14
N GLY A 23 -20.76 -0.19 13.29
CA GLY A 23 -19.67 0.71 13.61
C GLY A 23 -19.55 1.83 12.57
N LEU A 24 -19.58 1.49 11.27
CA LEU A 24 -19.54 2.47 10.19
C LEU A 24 -20.71 3.46 10.25
N VAL A 25 -21.93 2.96 10.43
CA VAL A 25 -23.14 3.81 10.54
C VAL A 25 -23.04 4.75 11.73
N LEU A 26 -22.57 4.27 12.88
CA LEU A 26 -22.41 5.08 14.09
C LEU A 26 -21.36 6.18 13.90
N VAL A 27 -20.22 5.85 13.29
CA VAL A 27 -19.18 6.83 12.95
C VAL A 27 -19.71 7.88 11.98
N ALA A 28 -20.40 7.45 10.91
CA ALA A 28 -20.98 8.35 9.92
C ALA A 28 -22.01 9.28 10.56
N ALA A 29 -22.93 8.75 11.38
CA ALA A 29 -23.90 9.55 12.12
C ALA A 29 -23.21 10.53 13.07
N GLY A 30 -22.19 10.08 13.81
CA GLY A 30 -21.38 10.92 14.68
C GLY A 30 -20.72 12.08 13.95
N PHE A 31 -20.12 11.83 12.77
CA PHE A 31 -19.53 12.89 11.94
C PHE A 31 -20.58 13.81 11.31
N ILE A 32 -21.77 13.31 10.94
CA ILE A 32 -22.86 14.15 10.43
C ILE A 32 -23.29 15.16 11.49
N VAL A 33 -23.44 14.71 12.74
CA VAL A 33 -23.89 15.56 13.86
C VAL A 33 -22.79 16.51 14.33
N LEU A 34 -21.57 16.01 14.52
CA LEU A 34 -20.49 16.77 15.17
C LEU A 34 -19.65 17.60 14.19
N ALA A 35 -19.47 17.14 12.94
CA ALA A 35 -18.49 17.71 12.03
C ALA A 35 -18.76 17.39 10.55
N ARG A 36 -19.95 17.78 10.03
CA ARG A 36 -20.34 17.55 8.63
C ARG A 36 -19.31 18.01 7.60
N ARG A 37 -18.57 19.10 7.89
CA ARG A 37 -17.51 19.62 7.02
C ARG A 37 -16.39 18.60 6.80
N VAL A 38 -16.10 17.74 7.78
CA VAL A 38 -15.07 16.68 7.68
C VAL A 38 -15.44 15.70 6.57
N ILE A 39 -16.70 15.23 6.55
CA ILE A 39 -17.20 14.29 5.52
C ILE A 39 -17.04 14.89 4.12
N VAL A 40 -17.36 16.17 3.94
CA VAL A 40 -17.26 16.83 2.63
C VAL A 40 -15.80 17.07 2.22
N SER A 41 -14.90 17.29 3.18
CA SER A 41 -13.47 17.55 2.91
C SER A 41 -12.64 16.29 2.63
N VAL A 42 -13.21 15.10 2.78
CA VAL A 42 -12.53 13.85 2.42
C VAL A 42 -12.28 13.84 0.90
N ASP A 43 -11.09 13.41 0.50
CA ASP A 43 -10.80 13.12 -0.91
C ASP A 43 -11.47 11.81 -1.32
N TRP A 44 -12.77 11.90 -1.66
CA TRP A 44 -13.57 10.77 -2.11
C TRP A 44 -13.04 10.13 -3.40
N THR A 45 -12.37 10.91 -4.25
CA THR A 45 -11.72 10.40 -5.45
C THR A 45 -10.56 9.48 -5.07
N LEU A 46 -9.73 9.86 -4.10
CA LEU A 46 -8.66 9.01 -3.60
C LEU A 46 -9.20 7.71 -2.98
N LEU A 47 -10.27 7.77 -2.18
CA LEU A 47 -10.92 6.58 -1.63
C LEU A 47 -11.44 5.65 -2.75
N LEU A 48 -12.03 6.20 -3.81
CA LEU A 48 -12.48 5.42 -4.96
C LEU A 48 -11.31 4.77 -5.70
N VAL A 49 -10.20 5.48 -5.89
CA VAL A 49 -8.98 4.91 -6.48
C VAL A 49 -8.45 3.74 -5.65
N PHE A 50 -8.45 3.86 -4.32
CA PHE A 50 -8.12 2.73 -3.44
C PHE A 50 -9.06 1.55 -3.65
N MET A 51 -10.38 1.77 -3.65
CA MET A 51 -11.36 0.69 -3.88
C MET A 51 -11.17 0.01 -5.24
N ALA A 52 -10.97 0.77 -6.31
CA ALA A 52 -10.71 0.23 -7.66
C ALA A 52 -9.44 -0.62 -7.67
N MET A 53 -8.37 -0.15 -7.02
CA MET A 53 -7.11 -0.86 -6.91
C MET A 53 -7.24 -2.19 -6.14
N PHE A 54 -8.07 -2.25 -5.09
CA PHE A 54 -8.40 -3.52 -4.41
C PHE A 54 -9.17 -4.49 -5.31
N ILE A 55 -10.13 -3.97 -6.09
CA ILE A 55 -10.90 -4.74 -7.07
C ILE A 55 -9.95 -5.31 -8.12
N ASP A 56 -9.07 -4.48 -8.69
CA ASP A 56 -8.10 -4.88 -9.70
C ASP A 56 -7.17 -5.99 -9.18
N VAL A 57 -6.63 -5.85 -7.96
CA VAL A 57 -5.82 -6.91 -7.33
C VAL A 57 -6.61 -8.20 -7.18
N HIS A 58 -7.87 -8.13 -6.75
CA HIS A 58 -8.72 -9.30 -6.61
C HIS A 58 -9.04 -9.97 -7.96
N LEU A 59 -9.23 -9.19 -9.02
CA LEU A 59 -9.38 -9.72 -10.38
C LEU A 59 -8.07 -10.36 -10.86
N LEU A 60 -6.91 -9.75 -10.58
CA LEU A 60 -5.60 -10.29 -10.95
C LEU A 60 -5.31 -11.63 -10.27
N THR A 61 -5.69 -11.83 -9.00
CA THR A 61 -5.52 -13.13 -8.33
C THR A 61 -6.41 -14.23 -8.90
N GLN A 62 -7.50 -13.88 -9.57
CA GLN A 62 -8.40 -14.84 -10.22
C GLN A 62 -7.94 -15.25 -11.63
N LEU A 63 -6.99 -14.52 -12.24
CA LEU A 63 -6.50 -14.84 -13.58
C LEU A 63 -5.65 -16.13 -13.55
N PRO A 64 -6.03 -17.19 -14.31
CA PRO A 64 -5.31 -18.47 -14.27
C PRO A 64 -3.83 -18.37 -14.65
N ALA A 65 -3.51 -17.49 -15.60
CA ALA A 65 -2.14 -17.23 -16.04
C ALA A 65 -1.27 -16.65 -14.92
N LEU A 66 -1.86 -15.82 -14.05
CA LEU A 66 -1.16 -15.22 -12.92
C LEU A 66 -1.10 -16.15 -11.72
N GLN A 67 -2.12 -16.97 -11.48
CA GLN A 67 -2.09 -18.00 -10.44
C GLN A 67 -0.92 -18.97 -10.63
N GLY A 68 -0.64 -19.41 -11.86
CA GLY A 68 0.50 -20.29 -12.15
C GLY A 68 1.86 -19.65 -11.84
N VAL A 69 1.99 -18.34 -11.99
CA VAL A 69 3.21 -17.57 -11.69
C VAL A 69 3.31 -17.28 -10.19
N PHE A 70 2.23 -16.85 -9.55
CA PHE A 70 2.22 -16.50 -8.13
C PHE A 70 2.26 -17.69 -7.19
N ASN A 71 1.75 -18.87 -7.59
CA ASN A 71 1.91 -20.10 -6.81
C ASN A 71 3.39 -20.49 -6.64
N GLN A 72 4.26 -20.09 -7.57
CA GLN A 72 5.70 -20.34 -7.46
C GLN A 72 6.39 -19.33 -6.53
N VAL A 73 5.76 -18.20 -6.21
CA VAL A 73 6.33 -17.16 -5.33
C VAL A 73 6.52 -17.67 -3.90
N GLY A 74 5.62 -18.53 -3.41
CA GLY A 74 5.77 -19.18 -2.11
C GLY A 74 6.96 -20.14 -2.02
N ALA A 75 7.50 -20.59 -3.16
CA ALA A 75 8.67 -21.47 -3.23
C ALA A 75 9.98 -20.71 -3.52
N LEU A 76 9.93 -19.38 -3.67
CA LEU A 76 11.13 -18.59 -3.94
C LEU A 76 12.07 -18.56 -2.73
N SER A 77 13.36 -18.45 -3.02
CA SER A 77 14.36 -18.11 -1.99
C SER A 77 14.07 -16.73 -1.39
N HIS A 78 14.62 -16.45 -0.21
CA HIS A 78 14.47 -15.13 0.43
C HIS A 78 14.90 -13.98 -0.50
N LEU A 79 15.97 -14.16 -1.29
CA LEU A 79 16.40 -13.17 -2.28
C LEU A 79 15.39 -13.06 -3.43
N GLY A 80 14.87 -14.19 -3.92
CA GLY A 80 13.85 -14.21 -4.98
C GLY A 80 12.57 -13.49 -4.57
N LEU A 81 12.08 -13.74 -3.35
CA LEU A 81 10.94 -13.04 -2.79
C LEU A 81 11.22 -11.54 -2.60
N TRP A 82 12.41 -11.18 -2.11
CA TRP A 82 12.83 -9.79 -1.93
C TRP A 82 12.77 -8.99 -3.24
N LEU A 83 13.41 -9.51 -4.29
CA LEU A 83 13.45 -8.86 -5.61
C LEU A 83 12.07 -8.84 -6.27
N THR A 84 11.30 -9.91 -6.14
CA THR A 84 9.94 -10.00 -6.70
C THR A 84 9.00 -9.01 -6.03
N ALA A 85 9.04 -8.90 -4.70
CA ALA A 85 8.21 -7.96 -3.95
C ALA A 85 8.58 -6.50 -4.23
N ILE A 86 9.87 -6.18 -4.37
CA ILE A 86 10.32 -4.86 -4.84
C ILE A 86 9.78 -4.58 -6.24
N GLY A 87 9.95 -5.52 -7.18
CA GLY A 87 9.53 -5.36 -8.57
C GLY A 87 8.02 -5.18 -8.73
N LEU A 88 7.21 -5.99 -8.03
CA LEU A 88 5.76 -5.84 -8.03
C LEU A 88 5.33 -4.50 -7.45
N SER A 89 5.92 -4.10 -6.31
CA SER A 89 5.63 -2.82 -5.68
C SER A 89 5.92 -1.64 -6.61
N GLN A 90 6.95 -1.72 -7.45
CA GLN A 90 7.24 -0.66 -8.44
C GLN A 90 6.16 -0.48 -9.51
N VAL A 91 5.51 -1.57 -9.91
CA VAL A 91 4.56 -1.58 -11.03
C VAL A 91 3.13 -1.36 -10.56
N ILE A 92 2.74 -2.01 -9.47
CA ILE A 92 1.35 -2.00 -8.97
C ILE A 92 1.17 -0.98 -7.83
N SER A 93 2.24 -0.58 -7.16
CA SER A 93 2.32 0.14 -5.88
C SER A 93 2.45 -0.76 -4.64
N ASN A 94 2.99 -0.17 -3.58
CA ASN A 94 3.30 -0.84 -2.31
C ASN A 94 2.09 -1.52 -1.64
N VAL A 95 0.95 -0.84 -1.49
CA VAL A 95 -0.24 -1.37 -0.80
C VAL A 95 -0.85 -2.57 -1.54
N PRO A 96 -1.22 -2.47 -2.84
CA PRO A 96 -1.70 -3.59 -3.66
C PRO A 96 -0.78 -4.79 -3.68
N SER A 97 0.52 -4.54 -3.84
CA SER A 97 1.51 -5.61 -3.96
C SER A 97 1.62 -6.38 -2.65
N THR A 98 1.47 -5.69 -1.51
CA THR A 98 1.40 -6.33 -0.20
C THR A 98 0.19 -7.23 -0.10
N ILE A 99 -1.00 -6.72 -0.42
CA ILE A 99 -2.26 -7.49 -0.37
C ILE A 99 -2.19 -8.70 -1.30
N LEU A 100 -1.70 -8.51 -2.53
CA LEU A 100 -1.51 -9.57 -3.51
C LEU A 100 -0.61 -10.68 -2.97
N LEU A 101 0.60 -10.33 -2.50
CA LEU A 101 1.59 -11.29 -2.04
C LEU A 101 1.19 -12.02 -0.75
N LEU A 102 0.42 -11.37 0.13
CA LEU A 102 -0.10 -11.99 1.34
C LEU A 102 -1.11 -13.13 1.09
N ASN A 103 -1.63 -13.27 -0.13
CA ASN A 103 -2.43 -14.44 -0.51
C ASN A 103 -1.57 -15.69 -0.75
N TYR A 104 -0.26 -15.53 -0.97
CA TYR A 104 0.66 -16.63 -1.36
C TYR A 104 1.80 -16.84 -0.37
N VAL A 105 2.16 -15.83 0.42
CA VAL A 105 3.31 -15.86 1.35
C VAL A 105 2.88 -15.27 2.70
N PRO A 106 3.33 -15.84 3.84
CA PRO A 106 3.00 -15.28 5.16
C PRO A 106 3.55 -13.85 5.33
N ALA A 107 2.86 -13.07 6.17
CA ALA A 107 3.31 -11.77 6.60
C ALA A 107 4.67 -11.88 7.31
N SER A 108 5.67 -11.17 6.81
CA SER A 108 7.05 -11.22 7.31
C SER A 108 7.72 -9.86 7.20
N THR A 109 8.76 -9.63 8.00
CA THR A 109 9.61 -8.43 7.92
C THR A 109 10.19 -8.26 6.53
N LEU A 110 10.61 -9.37 5.89
CA LEU A 110 11.12 -9.39 4.52
C LEU A 110 10.11 -8.79 3.55
N LEU A 111 8.87 -9.29 3.57
CA LEU A 111 7.82 -8.80 2.67
C LEU A 111 7.54 -7.32 2.94
N ALA A 112 7.38 -6.92 4.20
CA ALA A 112 7.10 -5.55 4.60
C ALA A 112 8.20 -4.56 4.18
N TRP A 113 9.47 -4.96 4.27
CA TRP A 113 10.60 -4.14 3.84
C TRP A 113 10.69 -4.07 2.32
N ALA A 114 10.59 -5.21 1.63
CA ALA A 114 10.71 -5.29 0.19
C ALA A 114 9.66 -4.44 -0.54
N VAL A 115 8.38 -4.58 -0.16
CA VAL A 115 7.29 -3.81 -0.80
C VAL A 115 7.41 -2.30 -0.51
N ASN A 116 7.89 -1.90 0.66
CA ASN A 116 8.10 -0.48 0.97
C ASN A 116 9.30 0.10 0.22
N ILE A 117 10.40 -0.63 0.13
CA ILE A 117 11.58 -0.24 -0.66
C ILE A 117 11.21 -0.11 -2.14
N GLY A 118 10.39 -1.04 -2.65
CA GLY A 118 9.85 -0.97 -4.00
C GLY A 118 9.04 0.31 -4.26
N GLY A 119 8.51 0.97 -3.23
CA GLY A 119 7.82 2.25 -3.38
C GLY A 119 8.71 3.43 -3.76
N PHE A 120 10.04 3.31 -3.69
CA PHE A 120 10.93 4.44 -3.97
C PHE A 120 11.09 4.74 -5.46
N GLY A 121 11.22 3.75 -6.34
CA GLY A 121 11.81 4.01 -7.66
C GLY A 121 10.90 4.67 -8.70
N LEU A 122 9.83 4.01 -9.13
CA LEU A 122 8.93 4.49 -10.17
C LEU A 122 7.77 5.28 -9.57
N LEU A 123 7.21 6.20 -10.36
CA LEU A 123 6.04 6.97 -9.98
C LEU A 123 4.81 6.13 -9.59
N PRO A 124 4.41 5.09 -10.34
CA PRO A 124 3.35 4.19 -9.90
C PRO A 124 3.72 3.40 -8.65
N GLY A 125 4.99 3.33 -8.24
CA GLY A 125 5.44 2.54 -7.11
C GLY A 125 4.86 2.96 -5.76
N SER A 126 4.43 4.22 -5.62
CA SER A 126 3.78 4.70 -4.40
C SER A 126 2.90 5.92 -4.66
N LEU A 127 1.79 6.02 -3.92
CA LEU A 127 0.95 7.22 -3.90
C LEU A 127 1.73 8.46 -3.43
N ALA A 128 2.73 8.29 -2.57
CA ALA A 128 3.60 9.39 -2.15
C ALA A 128 4.34 10.03 -3.33
N ASN A 129 4.75 9.22 -4.32
CA ASN A 129 5.45 9.69 -5.51
C ASN A 129 4.51 10.53 -6.39
N LEU A 130 3.25 10.10 -6.52
CA LEU A 130 2.21 10.84 -7.25
C LEU A 130 1.85 12.17 -6.55
N ILE A 131 1.83 12.19 -5.22
CA ILE A 131 1.61 13.43 -4.45
C ILE A 131 2.78 14.40 -4.65
N ALA A 132 4.02 13.92 -4.59
CA ALA A 132 5.20 14.74 -4.80
C ALA A 132 5.21 15.40 -6.19
N LEU A 133 4.80 14.67 -7.24
CA LEU A 133 4.61 15.24 -8.57
C LEU A 133 3.57 16.35 -8.61
N ARG A 134 2.41 16.12 -7.99
CA ARG A 134 1.31 17.09 -7.95
C ARG A 134 1.72 18.38 -7.23
N MET A 135 2.56 18.29 -6.20
CA MET A 135 3.05 19.45 -5.46
C MET A 135 4.09 20.27 -6.22
N ALA A 136 4.89 19.63 -7.07
CA ALA A 136 6.02 20.30 -7.71
C ALA A 136 5.67 21.17 -8.93
N ASN A 137 4.47 21.03 -9.49
CA ASN A 137 3.91 21.86 -10.56
C ASN A 137 4.85 22.17 -11.76
N ASP A 138 5.81 21.28 -12.06
CA ASP A 138 6.79 21.40 -13.15
C ASP A 138 6.88 20.10 -13.95
N ARG A 139 6.72 20.18 -15.28
CA ARG A 139 6.74 19.03 -16.19
C ARG A 139 8.10 18.35 -16.28
N ARG A 140 9.20 19.02 -15.92
CA ARG A 140 10.56 18.45 -15.89
C ARG A 140 10.83 17.59 -14.66
N ILE A 141 9.95 17.62 -13.65
CA ILE A 141 10.18 16.84 -12.44
C ILE A 141 10.14 15.33 -12.71
N TRP A 142 9.45 14.88 -13.75
CA TRP A 142 9.38 13.46 -14.11
C TRP A 142 10.77 12.84 -14.24
N TRP A 143 11.69 13.52 -14.94
CA TRP A 143 13.07 13.05 -15.11
C TRP A 143 13.91 13.21 -13.84
N ARG A 144 13.77 14.34 -13.14
CA ARG A 144 14.52 14.60 -11.89
C ARG A 144 14.15 13.59 -10.82
N PHE A 145 12.87 13.25 -10.70
CA PHE A 145 12.38 12.24 -9.77
C PHE A 145 13.09 10.91 -10.00
N HIS A 146 13.01 10.35 -11.21
CA HIS A 146 13.63 9.06 -11.54
C HIS A 146 15.15 9.06 -11.38
N PHE A 147 15.80 10.20 -11.63
CA PHE A 147 17.24 10.36 -11.43
C PHE A 147 17.66 10.18 -9.96
N TYR A 148 16.86 10.65 -9.00
CA TYR A 148 17.14 10.46 -7.58
C TYR A 148 16.57 9.16 -7.02
N SER A 149 15.41 8.75 -7.51
CA SER A 149 14.65 7.65 -6.95
C SER A 149 15.20 6.27 -7.33
N LEU A 150 15.73 6.09 -8.54
CA LEU A 150 16.32 4.82 -8.96
C LEU A 150 17.63 4.49 -8.23
N PRO A 151 18.57 5.44 -8.04
CA PRO A 151 19.72 5.21 -7.16
C PRO A 151 19.31 4.94 -5.72
N MET A 152 18.30 5.66 -5.20
CA MET A 152 17.78 5.43 -3.86
C MET A 152 17.16 4.03 -3.72
N LEU A 153 16.41 3.57 -4.72
CA LEU A 153 15.88 2.21 -4.77
C LEU A 153 17.01 1.18 -4.72
N ALA A 154 18.03 1.32 -5.58
CA ALA A 154 19.14 0.39 -5.62
C ALA A 154 19.89 0.35 -4.29
N TRP A 155 20.19 1.52 -3.72
CA TRP A 155 20.80 1.65 -2.41
C TRP A 155 19.96 0.97 -1.32
N ALA A 156 18.66 1.30 -1.24
CA ALA A 156 17.76 0.74 -0.24
C ALA A 156 17.55 -0.76 -0.41
N ALA A 157 17.51 -1.28 -1.64
CA ALA A 157 17.39 -2.71 -1.92
C ALA A 157 18.63 -3.48 -1.45
N LEU A 158 19.83 -2.94 -1.67
CA LEU A 158 21.08 -3.57 -1.25
C LEU A 158 21.27 -3.48 0.27
N VAL A 159 21.17 -2.28 0.83
CA VAL A 159 21.36 -2.05 2.27
C VAL A 159 20.26 -2.73 3.07
N GLY A 160 19.00 -2.63 2.63
CA GLY A 160 17.86 -3.26 3.28
C GLY A 160 17.98 -4.78 3.32
N TYR A 161 18.40 -5.41 2.20
CA TYR A 161 18.65 -6.85 2.19
C TYR A 161 19.83 -7.24 3.08
N GLY A 162 20.93 -6.47 3.04
CA GLY A 162 22.09 -6.69 3.90
C GLY A 162 21.74 -6.62 5.38
N LEU A 163 20.95 -5.62 5.79
CA LEU A 163 20.45 -5.50 7.17
C LEU A 163 19.52 -6.64 7.55
N LEU A 164 18.66 -7.09 6.63
CA LEU A 164 17.74 -8.19 6.89
C LEU A 164 18.48 -9.51 7.19
N GLN A 165 19.65 -9.72 6.57
CA GLN A 165 20.51 -10.89 6.86
C GLN A 165 21.19 -10.83 8.22
N LEU A 166 21.32 -9.63 8.80
CA LEU A 166 21.90 -9.42 10.13
C LEU A 166 20.84 -9.49 11.25
N MET A 167 19.56 -9.57 10.88
CA MET A 167 18.48 -9.71 11.85
C MET A 167 18.38 -11.16 12.35
N PRO A 168 18.20 -11.37 13.65
CA PRO A 168 18.08 -12.69 14.26
C PRO A 168 16.76 -13.39 13.94
#